data_AF-A0A1V0HVC8-F1
#
_entry.id   AF-A0A1V0HVC8-F1
#
_cell.length_a   1.000
_cell.length_b   1.000
_cell.length_c   1.000
_cell.angle_alpha   90.00
_cell.angle_beta   90.00
_cell.angle_gamma   90.00
#
_symmetry.space_group_name_H-M   'P 1'
#
loop_
_entity.id
_entity.type
_entity.pdbx_description
1 polymer ?
#
loop_
_entity_poly.entity_id
_entity_poly.type
_entity_poly.pdbx_seq_one_letter_code
_entity_poly.pdbx_strand_id
1 'polypeptide(L)'
;MARVLGHALTYASFDGWDWFRLLAMVRLTARERASLAYAALRSLEPEQAEMTAATVLRAAGAPMPPFLRGMEEARFWASLANRAELKAFALASFEAMAPRDQTAFLRHISEIEVAA
;
A
#
# COMPACT_ATOMS: atom_id res chain seq x y z
N MET A 1 21.91 16.80 7.24
CA MET A 1 20.46 16.54 7.36
C MET A 1 19.70 17.64 8.10
N ALA A 2 20.15 18.13 9.26
CA ALA A 2 19.46 19.19 10.01
C ALA A 2 19.13 20.46 9.20
N ARG A 3 20.08 20.99 8.41
CA ARG A 3 19.83 22.17 7.54
C ARG A 3 18.74 21.90 6.50
N VAL A 4 18.76 20.73 5.87
CA VAL A 4 17.78 20.35 4.84
C VAL A 4 16.40 20.20 5.44
N LEU A 5 16.29 19.59 6.63
CA LEU A 5 15.03 19.52 7.37
C LEU A 5 14.53 20.92 7.73
N GLY A 6 15.43 21.80 8.20
CA GLY A 6 15.09 23.20 8.49
C GLY A 6 14.56 23.93 7.26
N HIS A 7 15.14 23.72 6.08
CA HIS A 7 14.62 24.27 4.83
C HIS A 7 13.25 23.69 4.44
N ALA A 8 13.04 22.38 4.58
CA ALA A 8 11.75 21.76 4.29
C ALA A 8 10.63 22.32 5.19
N LEU A 9 10.95 22.58 6.47
CA LEU A 9 10.02 23.18 7.43
C LEU A 9 9.65 24.63 7.08
N THR A 10 10.59 25.42 6.52
CA THR A 10 10.35 26.83 6.21
C THR A 10 9.78 27.08 4.82
N TYR A 11 9.89 26.13 3.90
CA TYR A 11 9.50 26.33 2.50
C TYR A 11 7.99 26.36 2.26
N ALA A 12 7.15 26.06 3.27
CA ALA A 12 5.67 26.10 3.26
C ALA A 12 4.94 25.35 2.12
N SER A 13 5.67 24.79 1.15
CA SER A 13 5.17 23.95 0.05
C SER A 13 5.65 22.51 0.20
N PHE A 14 4.95 21.61 -0.50
CA PHE A 14 5.27 20.19 -0.51
C PHE A 14 6.61 19.87 -1.17
N ASP A 15 7.11 20.74 -2.06
CA ASP A 15 8.36 20.54 -2.80
C ASP A 15 9.58 20.42 -1.87
N GLY A 16 9.60 21.19 -0.77
CA GLY A 16 10.67 21.14 0.22
C GLY A 16 10.79 19.76 0.88
N TRP A 17 9.65 19.11 1.11
CA TRP A 17 9.59 17.76 1.66
C TRP A 17 10.04 16.69 0.66
N ASP A 18 9.73 16.86 -0.64
CA ASP A 18 10.23 15.95 -1.68
C ASP A 18 11.74 16.02 -1.85
N TRP A 19 12.33 17.22 -1.80
CA TRP A 19 13.80 17.36 -1.78
C TRP A 19 14.44 16.74 -0.54
N PHE A 20 13.81 16.92 0.63
CA PHE A 20 14.25 16.25 1.85
C PHE A 20 14.21 14.72 1.70
N ARG A 21 13.14 14.16 1.12
CA ARG A 21 13.01 12.72 0.84
C ARG A 21 14.19 12.21 0.00
N LEU A 22 14.50 12.89 -1.10
CA LEU A 22 15.60 12.51 -2.00
C LEU A 22 16.95 12.51 -1.28
N LEU A 23 17.25 13.56 -0.52
CA LEU A 23 18.50 13.68 0.22
C LEU A 23 18.57 12.68 1.38
N ALA A 24 17.47 12.40 2.06
CA ALA A 24 17.39 11.39 3.11
C ALA A 24 17.69 9.98 2.57
N MET A 25 17.25 9.63 1.36
CA MET A 25 17.59 8.34 0.75
C MET A 25 19.09 8.15 0.51
N VAL A 26 19.80 9.24 0.20
CA VAL A 26 21.25 9.23 -0.08
C VAL A 26 22.08 9.31 1.20
N ARG A 27 21.61 10.04 2.21
CA ARG A 27 22.42 10.45 3.37
C ARG A 27 22.08 9.73 4.68
N LEU A 28 20.91 9.12 4.78
CA LEU A 28 20.49 8.36 5.96
C LEU A 28 20.43 6.88 5.63
N THR A 29 20.72 6.04 6.62
CA THR A 29 20.49 4.61 6.57
C THR A 29 18.99 4.28 6.55
N ALA A 30 18.63 3.06 6.14
CA ALA A 30 17.24 2.60 6.21
C ALA A 30 16.67 2.67 7.64
N ARG A 31 17.51 2.35 8.65
CA ARG A 31 17.13 2.41 10.06
C ARG A 31 16.82 3.85 10.49
N GLU A 32 17.68 4.80 10.17
CA GLU A 32 17.46 6.22 10.52
C GLU A 32 16.19 6.79 9.85
N ARG A 33 15.95 6.44 8.59
CA ARG A 33 14.71 6.84 7.90
C ARG A 33 13.47 6.22 8.52
N ALA A 34 13.52 4.93 8.89
CA ALA A 34 12.42 4.26 9.56
C ALA A 34 12.15 4.87 10.95
N SER A 35 13.20 5.16 11.72
CA SER A 35 13.06 5.84 13.02
C SER A 35 12.48 7.26 12.87
N LEU A 36 12.89 8.01 11.84
CA LEU A 36 12.34 9.33 11.56
C LEU A 36 10.85 9.25 11.18
N ALA A 37 10.47 8.33 10.28
CA ALA A 37 9.08 8.12 9.90
C ALA A 37 8.23 7.70 11.11
N TYR A 38 8.74 6.80 11.95
CA TYR A 38 8.06 6.39 13.18
C TYR A 38 7.83 7.56 14.13
N ALA A 39 8.86 8.38 14.37
CA ALA A 39 8.75 9.55 15.25
C ALA A 39 7.74 10.56 14.70
N ALA A 40 7.77 10.83 13.39
CA ALA A 40 6.84 11.77 12.74
C ALA A 40 5.39 11.27 12.77
N LEU A 41 5.14 9.99 12.50
CA LEU A 41 3.79 9.41 12.59
C LEU A 41 3.26 9.45 14.03
N ARG A 42 4.11 9.23 15.03
CA ARG A 42 3.72 9.28 16.45
C ARG A 42 3.43 10.68 16.98
N SER A 43 3.78 11.74 16.24
CA SER A 43 3.42 13.11 16.61
C SER A 43 2.08 13.58 16.04
N LEU A 44 1.40 12.75 15.24
CA LEU A 44 0.10 13.05 14.65
C LEU A 44 -1.04 12.44 15.49
N GLU A 45 -2.25 12.97 15.31
CA GLU A 45 -3.46 12.28 15.78
C GLU A 45 -3.60 10.92 15.09
N PRO A 46 -4.19 9.90 15.74
CA PRO A 46 -4.27 8.54 15.21
C PRO A 46 -4.79 8.46 13.77
N GLU A 47 -5.86 9.18 13.46
CA GLU A 47 -6.48 9.20 12.13
C GLU A 47 -5.54 9.83 11.08
N GLN A 48 -4.81 10.88 11.44
CA GLN A 48 -3.86 11.53 10.55
C GLN A 48 -2.64 10.65 10.29
N ALA A 49 -2.14 9.97 11.32
CA ALA A 49 -1.06 9.00 11.21
C ALA A 49 -1.47 7.85 10.27
N GLU A 50 -2.67 7.31 10.45
CA GLU A 50 -3.23 6.26 9.61
C GLU A 50 -3.37 6.71 8.15
N MET A 51 -4.02 7.86 7.89
CA MET A 51 -4.18 8.39 6.54
C MET A 51 -2.85 8.66 5.84
N THR A 52 -1.86 9.19 6.58
CA THR A 52 -0.51 9.45 6.07
C THR A 52 0.19 8.14 5.70
N ALA A 53 0.15 7.14 6.59
CA ALA A 53 0.73 5.83 6.33
C ALA A 53 0.04 5.12 5.17
N ALA A 54 -1.30 5.12 5.12
CA ALA A 54 -2.10 4.53 4.04
C ALA A 54 -1.74 5.13 2.67
N THR A 55 -1.57 6.46 2.61
CA THR A 55 -1.17 7.15 1.38
C THR A 55 0.22 6.70 0.92
N VAL A 56 1.20 6.64 1.83
CA VAL A 56 2.57 6.20 1.51
C VAL A 56 2.60 4.72 1.10
N LEU A 57 1.78 3.88 1.73
CA LEU A 57 1.65 2.46 1.42
C LEU A 57 0.75 2.17 0.20
N ARG A 58 0.12 3.21 -0.37
CA ARG A 58 -0.86 3.11 -1.46
C ARG A 58 -1.98 2.12 -1.14
N ALA A 59 -2.47 2.13 0.10
CA ALA A 59 -3.58 1.28 0.51
C ALA A 59 -4.87 1.69 -0.22
N ALA A 60 -5.51 0.74 -0.89
CA ALA A 60 -6.83 0.94 -1.51
C ALA A 60 -7.97 0.86 -0.51
N GLY A 61 -7.74 0.21 0.64
CA GLY A 61 -8.78 -0.07 1.62
C GLY A 61 -9.72 -1.19 1.18
N ALA A 62 -10.89 -1.26 1.82
CA ALA A 62 -11.86 -2.31 1.54
C ALA A 62 -12.50 -2.15 0.14
N PRO A 63 -12.73 -3.25 -0.61
CA PRO A 63 -13.48 -3.19 -1.86
C PRO A 63 -14.90 -2.69 -1.60
N MET A 64 -15.36 -1.78 -2.46
CA MET A 64 -16.75 -1.30 -2.42
C MET A 64 -17.72 -2.46 -2.75
N PRO A 65 -18.94 -2.47 -2.19
CA PRO A 65 -19.95 -3.45 -2.55
C PRO A 65 -20.19 -3.46 -4.07
N PRO A 66 -20.25 -4.64 -4.71
CA PRO A 66 -20.40 -4.69 -6.15
C PRO A 66 -21.77 -4.15 -6.57
N PHE A 67 -21.82 -3.22 -7.53
CA PHE A 67 -23.09 -2.63 -7.99
C PHE A 67 -23.74 -3.44 -9.12
N LEU A 68 -22.97 -4.04 -10.04
CA LEU A 68 -23.53 -4.80 -11.19
C LEU A 68 -22.69 -6.02 -11.65
N ARG A 69 -21.35 -5.98 -11.57
CA ARG A 69 -20.47 -7.01 -12.19
C ARG A 69 -19.30 -7.38 -11.28
N GLY A 70 -19.51 -8.37 -10.42
CA GLY A 70 -18.55 -8.77 -9.38
C GLY A 70 -17.10 -8.98 -9.85
N MET A 71 -16.86 -9.58 -11.03
CA MET A 71 -15.50 -9.81 -11.53
C MET A 71 -14.83 -8.55 -12.10
N GLU A 72 -15.56 -7.66 -12.76
CA GLU A 72 -14.98 -6.41 -13.27
C GLU A 72 -14.66 -5.46 -12.14
N GLU A 73 -15.54 -5.40 -11.14
CA GLU A 73 -15.34 -4.59 -9.93
C GLU A 73 -14.19 -5.14 -9.08
N ALA A 74 -14.07 -6.48 -8.95
CA ALA A 74 -12.92 -7.11 -8.31
C ALA A 74 -11.60 -6.79 -9.04
N ARG A 75 -11.59 -6.80 -10.38
CA ARG A 75 -10.41 -6.42 -11.18
C ARG A 75 -10.06 -4.94 -11.02
N PHE A 76 -11.07 -4.06 -11.01
CA PHE A 76 -10.85 -2.63 -10.79
C PHE A 76 -10.24 -2.38 -9.42
N TRP A 77 -10.80 -2.95 -8.35
CA TRP A 77 -10.21 -2.83 -7.01
C TRP A 77 -8.79 -3.42 -6.94
N ALA A 78 -8.55 -4.59 -7.53
CA ALA A 78 -7.23 -5.22 -7.57
C ALA A 78 -6.18 -4.36 -8.30
N SER A 79 -6.58 -3.52 -9.25
CA SER A 79 -5.67 -2.57 -9.92
C SER A 79 -5.22 -1.41 -9.02
N LEU A 80 -5.98 -1.11 -7.96
CA LEU A 80 -5.70 -0.06 -7.00
C LEU A 80 -5.00 -0.58 -5.75
N ALA A 81 -5.28 -1.82 -5.37
CA ALA A 81 -4.79 -2.47 -4.15
C ALA A 81 -3.27 -2.59 -4.09
N ASN A 82 -2.71 -2.39 -2.90
CA ASN A 82 -1.31 -2.65 -2.66
C ASN A 82 -1.04 -4.17 -2.55
N ARG A 83 0.24 -4.55 -2.52
CA ARG A 83 0.67 -5.96 -2.47
C ARG A 83 0.13 -6.72 -1.26
N ALA A 84 0.01 -6.06 -0.10
CA ALA A 84 -0.47 -6.72 1.11
C ALA A 84 -1.98 -6.99 1.02
N GLU A 85 -2.74 -6.00 0.54
CA GLU A 85 -4.18 -6.12 0.30
C GLU A 85 -4.48 -7.22 -0.74
N LEU A 86 -3.78 -7.23 -1.87
CA LEU A 86 -3.94 -8.28 -2.89
C LEU A 86 -3.78 -9.68 -2.31
N LYS A 87 -2.74 -9.90 -1.49
CA LYS A 87 -2.50 -11.20 -0.86
C LYS A 87 -3.58 -11.57 0.16
N ALA A 88 -3.96 -10.61 1.00
CA ALA A 88 -4.96 -10.83 2.04
C ALA A 88 -6.32 -11.19 1.43
N PHE A 89 -6.79 -10.38 0.48
CA PHE A 89 -8.08 -10.60 -0.16
C PHE A 89 -8.08 -11.84 -1.06
N ALA A 90 -6.98 -12.15 -1.76
CA ALA A 90 -6.88 -13.39 -2.54
C ALA A 90 -6.96 -14.64 -1.65
N LEU A 91 -6.19 -14.69 -0.56
CA LEU A 91 -6.19 -15.83 0.35
C LEU A 91 -7.55 -16.00 1.04
N ALA A 92 -8.08 -14.93 1.62
CA ALA A 92 -9.38 -14.98 2.30
C ALA A 92 -10.52 -15.39 1.36
N SER A 93 -10.50 -14.90 0.10
CA SER A 93 -11.50 -15.30 -0.90
C SER A 93 -11.39 -16.77 -1.27
N PHE A 94 -10.16 -17.30 -1.42
CA PHE A 94 -9.92 -18.71 -1.71
C PHE A 94 -10.34 -19.62 -0.55
N GLU A 95 -9.97 -19.27 0.68
CA GLU A 95 -10.31 -20.03 1.89
C GLU A 95 -11.83 -20.12 2.12
N ALA A 96 -12.58 -19.07 1.73
CA ALA A 96 -14.04 -19.03 1.83
C ALA A 96 -14.78 -19.88 0.77
N MET A 97 -14.10 -20.32 -0.30
CA MET A 97 -14.72 -21.18 -1.32
C MET A 97 -14.99 -22.60 -0.80
N ALA A 98 -16.01 -23.27 -1.35
CA ALA A 98 -16.21 -24.68 -1.08
C ALA A 98 -15.03 -25.52 -1.66
N PRO A 99 -14.72 -26.71 -1.11
CA PRO A 99 -13.55 -27.50 -1.55
C PRO A 99 -13.53 -27.82 -3.05
N ARG A 100 -14.71 -28.02 -3.66
CA ARG A 100 -14.85 -28.22 -5.11
C ARG A 100 -14.42 -27.00 -5.92
N ASP A 101 -14.74 -25.80 -5.42
CA ASP A 101 -14.49 -24.53 -6.08
C ASP A 101 -13.02 -24.11 -5.89
N GLN A 102 -12.42 -24.43 -4.74
CA GLN A 102 -10.97 -24.32 -4.51
C GLN A 102 -10.18 -25.16 -5.52
N THR A 103 -10.58 -26.43 -5.72
CA THR A 103 -9.95 -27.32 -6.71
C THR A 103 -10.05 -26.75 -8.12
N ALA A 104 -11.24 -26.27 -8.50
CA ALA A 104 -11.46 -25.65 -9.80
C ALA A 104 -10.61 -24.39 -10.01
N PHE A 105 -10.50 -23.54 -8.97
CA PHE A 105 -9.67 -22.35 -8.99
C PHE A 105 -8.18 -22.69 -9.19
N LEU A 106 -7.66 -23.65 -8.42
CA LEU A 106 -6.27 -24.12 -8.54
C LEU A 106 -5.98 -24.65 -9.95
N ARG A 107 -6.89 -25.45 -10.52
CA ARG A 107 -6.73 -25.97 -11.89
C ARG A 107 -6.61 -24.82 -12.91
N HIS A 108 -7.49 -23.83 -12.80
CA HIS A 108 -7.50 -22.69 -13.71
C HIS A 108 -6.19 -21.88 -13.69
N ILE A 109 -5.66 -21.58 -12.49
CA ILE A 109 -4.42 -20.78 -12.39
C ILE A 109 -3.18 -21.58 -12.79
N SER A 110 -3.16 -22.90 -12.57
CA SER A 110 -2.07 -23.76 -13.03
C SER A 110 -2.05 -23.92 -14.55
N GLU A 111 -3.21 -23.96 -15.21
CA GLU A 111 -3.29 -23.97 -16.68
C GLU A 111 -2.74 -22.66 -17.29
N ILE A 112 -2.92 -21.51 -16.61
CA ILE A 112 -2.38 -20.21 -17.05
C ILE A 112 -0.85 -20.17 -16.95
N GLU A 113 -0.26 -20.74 -15.88
CA GLU A 113 1.20 -20.75 -15.69
C GLU A 113 1.95 -21.55 -16.77
N VAL A 114 1.33 -22.59 -17.32
CA VAL A 114 1.91 -23.40 -18.41
C VAL A 114 1.86 -22.67 -19.76
N ALA A 115 1.01 -21.67 -19.91
CA ALA A 115 0.80 -20.93 -21.17
C ALA A 115 1.56 -19.59 -21.26
N ALA A 116 2.22 -19.15 -20.17
CA ALA A 116 2.97 -17.89 -20.07
C ALA A 116 4.48 -18.11 -20.13
#